data_AF-A0A3E0NM69-F1
#
_entry.id   AF-A0A3E0NM69-F1
#
_cell.length_a   1.000
_cell.length_b   1.000
_cell.length_c   1.000
_cell.angle_alpha   90.00
_cell.angle_beta   90.00
_cell.angle_gamma   90.00
#
_symmetry.space_group_name_H-M   'P 1'
#
loop_
_entity.id
_entity.type
_entity.pdbx_description
1 polymer ?
#
loop_
_entity_poly.entity_id
_entity_poly.type
_entity_poly.pdbx_seq_one_letter_code
_entity_poly.pdbx_strand_id
1 'polypeptide(L)'
;MSSPYTDAFAHAPERTELLAALSQYLVRLEEITEAFRRAADANTAASLELPLRRLQSDLLDRSDFASWHSSQRMAHAYSLAVQEAAAHLDELRASDDPQEWLEHAALARQALQRAVVRVRRLDD
;
A
#
# COMPACT_ATOMS: atom_id res chain seq x y z
N MET A 1 1.21 -22.44 29.56
CA MET A 1 2.36 -21.61 29.16
C MET A 1 2.77 -22.11 27.79
N SER A 2 2.42 -21.39 26.73
CA SER A 2 2.76 -21.78 25.35
C SER A 2 4.17 -21.29 25.01
N SER A 3 4.94 -22.14 24.34
CA SER A 3 6.35 -21.92 24.04
C SER A 3 6.52 -20.90 22.89
N PRO A 4 7.45 -19.93 22.99
CA PRO A 4 7.63 -18.86 22.00
C PRO A 4 8.05 -19.35 20.60
N TYR A 5 8.52 -20.60 20.48
CA TYR A 5 8.91 -21.21 19.20
C TYR A 5 7.72 -21.72 18.36
N THR A 6 6.52 -21.83 18.93
CA THR A 6 5.33 -22.32 18.20
C THR A 6 4.58 -21.20 17.48
N ASP A 7 4.70 -19.94 17.93
CA ASP A 7 4.04 -18.78 17.31
C ASP A 7 4.72 -18.31 16.01
N ALA A 8 6.04 -18.47 15.88
CA ALA A 8 6.79 -17.94 14.72
C ALA A 8 6.46 -18.65 13.39
N PHE A 9 6.05 -19.92 13.42
CA PHE A 9 5.70 -20.68 12.21
C PHE A 9 4.22 -20.55 11.80
N ALA A 10 3.34 -20.14 12.72
CA ALA A 10 1.91 -19.97 12.43
C ALA A 10 1.62 -18.77 11.52
N HIS A 11 2.48 -17.74 11.55
CA HIS A 11 2.27 -16.46 10.86
C HIS A 11 3.05 -16.30 9.54
N ALA A 12 3.91 -17.26 9.17
CA ALA A 12 4.69 -17.18 7.94
C ALA A 12 3.84 -17.12 6.64
N PRO A 13 2.70 -17.82 6.53
CA PRO A 13 1.80 -17.70 5.38
C PRO A 13 1.15 -16.31 5.28
N GLU A 14 0.63 -15.79 6.41
CA GLU A 14 -0.02 -14.48 6.50
C GLU A 14 0.94 -13.35 6.11
N ARG A 15 2.16 -13.40 6.63
CA ARG A 15 3.20 -12.43 6.28
C ARG A 15 3.53 -12.46 4.79
N THR A 16 3.70 -13.65 4.23
CA THR A 16 4.01 -13.83 2.80
C THR A 16 2.89 -13.25 1.94
N GLU A 17 1.63 -13.47 2.32
CA GLU A 17 0.47 -12.92 1.63
C GLU A 17 0.42 -11.38 1.71
N LEU A 18 0.63 -10.80 2.90
CA LEU A 18 0.65 -9.35 3.08
C LEU A 18 1.79 -8.69 2.29
N LEU A 19 2.99 -9.30 2.29
CA LEU A 19 4.12 -8.80 1.50
C LEU A 19 3.88 -8.94 0.00
N ALA A 20 3.24 -10.01 -0.45
CA ALA A 20 2.84 -10.19 -1.84
C ALA A 20 1.84 -9.11 -2.27
N ALA A 21 0.83 -8.84 -1.43
CA ALA A 21 -0.14 -7.78 -1.67
C ALA A 21 0.54 -6.40 -1.78
N LEU A 22 1.37 -6.03 -0.80
CA LEU A 22 2.12 -4.76 -0.81
C LEU A 22 3.02 -4.62 -2.04
N SER A 23 3.65 -5.70 -2.48
CA SER A 23 4.49 -5.71 -3.68
C SER A 23 3.65 -5.50 -4.95
N GLN A 24 2.48 -6.13 -5.04
CA GLN A 24 1.55 -5.91 -6.16
C GLN A 24 1.07 -4.45 -6.21
N TYR A 25 0.74 -3.85 -5.06
CA TYR A 25 0.32 -2.46 -5.00
C TYR A 25 1.41 -1.48 -5.41
N LEU A 26 2.67 -1.74 -5.00
CA LEU A 26 3.82 -0.96 -5.45
C LEU A 26 3.96 -0.98 -6.97
N VAL A 27 3.83 -2.16 -7.59
CA VAL A 27 3.86 -2.30 -9.06
C VAL A 27 2.73 -1.52 -9.72
N ARG A 28 1.49 -1.64 -9.21
CA ARG A 28 0.33 -0.91 -9.74
C ARG A 28 0.48 0.61 -9.65
N LEU A 29 0.99 1.11 -8.53
CA LEU A 29 1.24 2.54 -8.37
C LEU A 29 2.31 3.04 -9.35
N GLU A 30 3.35 2.24 -9.60
CA GLU A 30 4.40 2.56 -10.58
C GLU A 30 3.85 2.55 -12.02
N GLU A 31 2.98 1.59 -12.37
CA GLU A 31 2.27 1.56 -13.66
C GLU A 31 1.42 2.83 -13.88
N ILE A 32 0.65 3.24 -12.86
CA ILE A 32 -0.18 4.45 -12.89
C ILE A 32 0.69 5.71 -13.02
N THR A 33 1.78 5.78 -12.25
CA THR A 33 2.74 6.90 -12.29
C THR A 33 3.40 7.03 -13.65
N GLU A 34 3.78 5.90 -14.25
CA GLU A 34 4.40 5.87 -15.57
C GLU A 34 3.40 6.25 -16.67
N ALA A 35 2.15 5.81 -16.58
CA ALA A 35 1.09 6.24 -17.49
C ALA A 35 0.87 7.76 -17.44
N PHE A 36 0.88 8.35 -16.23
CA PHE A 36 0.80 9.79 -16.03
C PHE A 36 1.96 10.53 -16.72
N ARG A 37 3.20 10.11 -16.46
CA ARG A 37 4.41 10.74 -17.03
C ARG A 37 4.44 10.74 -18.56
N ARG A 38 3.95 9.68 -19.19
CA ARG A 38 3.98 9.55 -20.66
C ARG A 38 3.03 10.49 -21.37
N ALA A 39 1.90 10.82 -20.75
CA ALA A 39 0.86 11.60 -21.40
C ALA A 39 0.91 13.08 -21.00
N ALA A 40 1.44 13.40 -19.80
CA ALA A 40 1.82 14.76 -19.38
C ALA A 40 0.72 15.84 -19.56
N ASP A 41 -0.56 15.47 -19.44
CA ASP A 41 -1.69 16.40 -19.56
C ASP A 41 -2.82 16.12 -18.54
N ALA A 42 -3.70 17.11 -18.36
CA ALA A 42 -4.83 17.04 -17.42
C ALA A 42 -5.88 15.97 -17.79
N ASN A 43 -6.02 15.64 -19.08
CA ASN A 43 -6.91 14.56 -19.52
C ASN A 43 -6.44 13.20 -19.01
N THR A 44 -5.13 13.04 -18.82
CA THR A 44 -4.54 11.84 -18.27
C THR A 44 -4.84 11.70 -16.78
N ALA A 45 -4.74 12.78 -16.00
CA ALA A 45 -5.10 12.76 -14.58
C ALA A 45 -6.53 12.22 -14.37
N ALA A 46 -7.50 12.73 -15.15
CA ALA A 46 -8.87 12.26 -15.12
C ALA A 46 -9.01 10.77 -15.50
N SER A 47 -8.25 10.30 -16.49
CA SER A 47 -8.24 8.88 -16.89
C SER A 47 -7.70 7.94 -15.80
N LEU A 48 -6.88 8.46 -14.88
CA LEU A 48 -6.27 7.71 -13.80
C LEU A 48 -7.11 7.69 -12.51
N GLU A 49 -8.23 8.42 -12.45
CA GLU A 49 -9.08 8.46 -11.27
C GLU A 49 -9.62 7.07 -10.89
N LEU A 50 -10.15 6.34 -11.87
CA LEU A 50 -10.68 5.00 -11.66
C LEU A 50 -9.62 3.99 -11.19
N PRO A 51 -8.44 3.86 -11.83
CA PRO A 51 -7.41 2.95 -11.32
C PRO A 51 -6.87 3.37 -9.95
N LEU A 52 -6.74 4.67 -9.64
CA LEU A 52 -6.35 5.14 -8.30
C LEU A 52 -7.40 4.76 -7.25
N ARG A 53 -8.70 4.97 -7.54
CA ARG A 53 -9.79 4.60 -6.63
C ARG A 53 -9.85 3.10 -6.37
N ARG A 54 -9.64 2.27 -7.40
CA ARG A 54 -9.56 0.80 -7.24
C ARG A 54 -8.38 0.40 -6.38
N LEU A 55 -7.19 0.97 -6.64
CA LEU A 55 -5.99 0.71 -5.84
C LEU A 55 -6.23 1.04 -4.36
N GLN A 56 -6.87 2.17 -4.08
CA GLN A 56 -7.20 2.60 -2.72
C GLN A 56 -8.21 1.65 -2.05
N SER A 57 -9.30 1.28 -2.74
CA SER A 57 -10.29 0.32 -2.22
C SER A 57 -9.64 -1.02 -1.90
N ASP A 58 -8.85 -1.56 -2.83
CA ASP A 58 -8.17 -2.85 -2.64
C ASP A 58 -7.21 -2.81 -1.44
N LEU A 59 -6.52 -1.68 -1.22
CA LEU A 59 -5.64 -1.48 -0.07
C LEU A 59 -6.43 -1.47 1.26
N LEU A 60 -7.56 -0.76 1.30
CA LEU A 60 -8.40 -0.66 2.50
C LEU A 60 -9.08 -2.00 2.83
N ASP A 61 -9.63 -2.70 1.84
CA ASP A 61 -10.25 -4.02 2.02
C ASP A 61 -9.26 -5.04 2.60
N ARG A 62 -7.98 -4.98 2.19
CA ARG A 62 -6.94 -5.84 2.76
C ARG A 62 -6.47 -5.41 4.15
N SER A 63 -6.65 -4.15 4.53
CA SER A 63 -6.41 -3.71 5.92
C SER A 63 -7.41 -4.38 6.86
N ASP A 64 -8.67 -4.48 6.45
CA ASP A 64 -9.70 -5.19 7.21
C ASP A 64 -9.37 -6.69 7.32
N PHE A 65 -8.94 -7.32 6.22
CA PHE A 65 -8.44 -8.70 6.23
C PHE A 65 -7.27 -8.89 7.22
N ALA A 66 -6.25 -8.02 7.17
CA ALA A 66 -5.11 -8.10 8.08
C ALA A 66 -5.55 -7.98 9.55
N SER A 67 -6.58 -7.18 9.85
CA SER A 67 -7.11 -7.02 11.20
C SER A 67 -7.75 -8.30 11.76
N TRP A 68 -8.34 -9.14 10.91
CA TRP A 68 -9.01 -10.37 11.32
C TRP A 68 -8.10 -11.60 11.29
N HIS A 69 -7.11 -11.60 10.40
CA HIS A 69 -6.34 -12.80 10.06
C HIS A 69 -4.86 -12.74 10.45
N SER A 70 -4.41 -11.69 11.12
CA SER A 70 -2.98 -11.57 11.49
C SER A 70 -2.80 -11.19 12.95
N SER A 71 -1.58 -11.37 13.48
CA SER A 71 -1.26 -10.90 14.83
C SER A 71 -1.54 -9.40 14.97
N GLN A 72 -1.95 -8.95 16.15
CA GLN A 72 -2.31 -7.54 16.39
C GLN A 72 -1.21 -6.55 15.98
N ARG A 73 0.07 -6.91 16.17
CA ARG A 73 1.22 -6.10 15.75
C ARG A 73 1.35 -6.01 14.23
N MET A 74 1.11 -7.11 13.52
CA MET A 74 1.15 -7.18 12.06
C MET A 74 -0.02 -6.44 11.43
N ALA A 75 -1.24 -6.65 11.95
CA ALA A 75 -2.42 -5.89 11.59
C ALA A 75 -2.19 -4.38 11.75
N HIS A 76 -1.65 -3.96 12.89
CA HIS A 76 -1.37 -2.55 13.17
C HIS A 76 -0.31 -1.96 12.22
N ALA A 77 0.80 -2.66 12.00
CA ALA A 77 1.87 -2.19 11.11
C ALA A 77 1.39 -2.06 9.65
N TYR A 78 0.56 -3.00 9.19
CA TYR A 78 -0.07 -2.97 7.88
C TYR A 78 -1.06 -1.80 7.78
N SER A 79 -1.99 -1.70 8.73
CA SER A 79 -3.06 -0.69 8.72
C SER A 79 -2.53 0.74 8.75
N LEU A 80 -1.52 1.04 9.59
CA LEU A 80 -0.90 2.36 9.65
C LEU A 80 -0.34 2.78 8.29
N ALA A 81 0.36 1.87 7.61
CA ALA A 81 1.00 2.18 6.34
C ALA A 81 0.00 2.22 5.17
N VAL A 82 -1.07 1.44 5.23
CA VAL A 82 -2.20 1.54 4.28
C VAL A 82 -2.93 2.87 4.43
N GLN A 83 -3.16 3.35 5.65
CA GLN A 83 -3.79 4.65 5.89
C GLN A 83 -2.91 5.80 5.38
N GLU A 84 -1.60 5.78 5.65
CA GLU A 84 -0.65 6.75 5.08
C GLU A 84 -0.68 6.73 3.54
N ALA A 85 -0.66 5.55 2.92
CA ALA A 85 -0.71 5.43 1.47
C ALA A 85 -2.06 5.90 0.89
N ALA A 86 -3.17 5.54 1.53
CA ALA A 86 -4.51 5.94 1.11
C ALA A 86 -4.69 7.46 1.15
N ALA A 87 -4.16 8.14 2.18
CA ALA A 87 -4.16 9.59 2.25
C ALA A 87 -3.43 10.22 1.06
N HIS A 88 -2.23 9.72 0.71
CA HIS A 88 -1.51 10.23 -0.47
C HIS A 88 -2.20 9.89 -1.81
N LEU A 89 -2.96 8.80 -1.89
CA LEU A 89 -3.80 8.49 -3.06
C LEU A 89 -4.99 9.43 -3.20
N ASP A 90 -5.54 9.95 -2.09
CA ASP A 90 -6.57 10.99 -2.15
C ASP A 90 -6.01 12.32 -2.65
N GLU A 91 -4.82 12.72 -2.19
CA GLU A 91 -4.14 13.93 -2.69
C GLU A 91 -3.81 13.81 -4.19
N LEU A 92 -3.37 12.64 -4.65
CA LEU A 92 -3.16 12.35 -6.08
C LEU A 92 -4.41 12.57 -6.94
N ARG A 93 -5.58 12.27 -6.39
CA ARG A 93 -6.86 12.43 -7.10
C ARG A 93 -7.35 13.88 -7.07
N ALA A 94 -6.88 14.68 -6.13
CA ALA A 94 -7.23 16.09 -5.99
C ALA A 94 -6.26 17.02 -6.74
N SER A 95 -5.06 16.54 -7.06
CA SER A 95 -4.00 17.33 -7.72
C SER A 95 -4.12 17.28 -9.24
N ASP A 96 -4.34 18.45 -9.86
CA ASP A 96 -4.23 18.65 -11.31
C ASP A 96 -2.82 19.10 -11.74
N ASP A 97 -1.99 19.55 -10.80
CA ASP A 97 -0.61 19.95 -11.08
C ASP A 97 0.28 18.71 -11.25
N PRO A 98 1.01 18.55 -12.37
CA PRO A 98 1.84 17.37 -12.60
C PRO A 98 2.98 17.18 -11.62
N GLN A 99 3.54 18.26 -11.05
CA GLN A 99 4.63 18.18 -10.11
C GLN A 99 4.12 17.75 -8.73
N GLU A 100 3.06 18.38 -8.23
CA GLU A 100 2.38 17.99 -6.99
C GLU A 100 1.87 16.55 -7.08
N TRP A 101 1.29 16.16 -8.23
CA TRP A 101 0.86 14.79 -8.48
C TRP A 101 2.03 13.81 -8.35
N LEU A 102 3.16 14.08 -8.98
CA LEU A 102 4.35 13.21 -8.89
C LEU A 102 4.95 13.16 -7.48
N GLU A 103 4.86 14.25 -6.71
CA GLU A 103 5.27 14.29 -5.31
C GLU A 103 4.38 13.38 -4.45
N HIS A 104 3.06 13.51 -4.57
CA HIS A 104 2.12 12.64 -3.86
C HIS A 104 2.27 11.16 -4.26
N ALA A 105 2.58 10.86 -5.53
CA ALA A 105 2.90 9.50 -5.98
C ALA A 105 4.16 8.95 -5.31
N ALA A 106 5.21 9.78 -5.19
CA ALA A 106 6.44 9.40 -4.50
C ALA A 106 6.19 9.16 -3.00
N LEU A 107 5.38 9.99 -2.35
CA LEU A 107 5.02 9.83 -0.94
C LEU A 107 4.17 8.57 -0.70
N ALA A 108 3.18 8.29 -1.55
CA ALA A 108 2.40 7.05 -1.51
C ALA A 108 3.31 5.81 -1.66
N ARG A 109 4.25 5.83 -2.63
CA ARG A 109 5.24 4.77 -2.82
C ARG A 109 6.11 4.58 -1.59
N GLN A 110 6.58 5.67 -0.99
CA GLN A 110 7.42 5.62 0.20
C GLN A 110 6.66 5.03 1.40
N ALA A 111 5.39 5.38 1.58
CA ALA A 111 4.52 4.81 2.61
C ALA A 111 4.37 3.28 2.45
N LEU A 112 4.10 2.82 1.22
CA LEU A 112 4.01 1.39 0.89
C LEU A 112 5.36 0.67 1.12
N GLN A 113 6.49 1.27 0.74
CA GLN A 113 7.82 0.69 0.99
C GLN A 113 8.13 0.59 2.49
N ARG A 114 7.77 1.61 3.28
CA ARG A 114 7.86 1.54 4.75
C ARG A 114 7.00 0.41 5.31
N ALA A 115 5.80 0.20 4.76
CA ALA A 115 4.94 -0.94 5.11
C ALA A 115 5.67 -2.27 4.91
N VAL A 116 6.25 -2.48 3.71
CA VAL A 116 7.00 -3.69 3.37
C VAL A 116 8.14 -3.93 4.35
N VAL A 117 8.93 -2.90 4.65
CA VAL A 117 10.06 -3.02 5.60
C VAL A 117 9.56 -3.34 7.01
N ARG A 118 8.49 -2.67 7.48
CA ARG A 118 7.90 -2.93 8.80
C ARG A 118 7.39 -4.38 8.90
N VAL A 119 6.61 -4.84 7.92
CA VAL A 119 6.07 -6.21 7.89
C VAL A 119 7.19 -7.26 7.84
N ARG A 120 8.27 -7.03 7.08
CA ARG A 120 9.43 -7.93 7.05
C ARG A 120 10.14 -8.06 8.40
N ARG A 121 10.16 -7.00 9.20
CA ARG A 121 10.85 -6.96 10.51
C ARG A 121 10.04 -7.56 11.66
N LEU A 122 8.79 -7.98 11.44
CA LEU A 122 7.94 -8.49 12.50
C LEU A 122 8.19 -9.97 12.86
N ASP A 123 9.01 -10.69 12.08
CA ASP A 123 9.49 -12.03 12.47
C ASP A 123 10.84 -12.04 13.19
N ASP A 124 11.64 -10.98 13.03
CA ASP A 124 12.91 -10.80 13.76
C ASP A 124 12.63 -10.48 15.23
#